data_AF-A0A502KU47-F1
#
_entry.id   AF-A0A502KU47-F1
#
_cell.length_a   1.000
_cell.length_b   1.000
_cell.length_c   1.000
_cell.angle_alpha   90.00
_cell.angle_beta   90.00
_cell.angle_gamma   90.00
#
_symmetry.space_group_name_H-M   'P 1'
#
loop_
_entity.id
_entity.type
_entity.pdbx_description
1 polymer ?
#
loop_
_entity_poly.entity_id
_entity_poly.type
_entity_poly.pdbx_seq_one_letter_code
_entity_poly.pdbx_strand_id
1 'polypeptide(L)'
;MKLGIKLIAIMLMTLLVCSLQSTAYSMENANNSAEHNKWLKQRFSKQHEELIPVVAVADMFFSCNKARKSDPKNYEIAELVAMDRDLLAEKLTACLNGDTMQSEEALNFGLLGCFHEQLAHLPLEERQQKMKLVKQAISSLSRDERKRSFTQCVTEQSIHYLK
;
A
#
# COMPACT_ATOMS: atom_id res chain seq x y z
N MET A 1 -16.41 24.23 -64.16
CA MET A 1 -15.74 24.91 -63.03
C MET A 1 -16.63 25.22 -61.82
N LYS A 2 -17.93 25.56 -61.99
CA LYS A 2 -18.80 25.94 -60.85
C LYS A 2 -19.19 24.80 -59.88
N LEU A 3 -19.11 23.54 -60.31
CA LEU A 3 -19.49 22.39 -59.49
C LEU A 3 -18.38 21.98 -58.49
N GLY A 4 -17.11 22.09 -58.89
CA GLY A 4 -15.98 21.76 -58.02
C GLY A 4 -15.81 22.72 -56.83
N ILE A 5 -16.09 24.00 -57.03
CA ILE A 5 -15.99 25.02 -55.96
C ILE A 5 -17.05 24.80 -54.87
N LYS A 6 -18.25 24.34 -55.24
CA LYS A 6 -19.31 24.00 -54.27
C LYS A 6 -18.98 22.76 -53.44
N LEU A 7 -18.37 21.74 -54.03
CA LEU A 7 -17.94 20.54 -53.29
C LEU A 7 -16.81 20.86 -52.29
N ILE A 8 -15.85 21.69 -52.68
CA ILE A 8 -14.76 22.11 -51.80
C ILE A 8 -15.28 22.94 -50.62
N ALA A 9 -16.24 23.85 -50.86
CA ALA A 9 -16.84 24.64 -49.79
C ALA A 9 -17.65 23.80 -48.79
N ILE A 10 -18.36 22.77 -49.25
CA ILE A 10 -19.11 21.85 -48.38
C ILE A 10 -18.15 21.00 -47.54
N MET A 11 -17.04 20.54 -48.12
CA MET A 11 -16.03 19.73 -47.42
C MET A 11 -15.25 20.54 -46.35
N LEU A 12 -15.02 21.84 -46.60
CA LEU A 12 -14.41 22.75 -45.62
C LEU A 12 -15.37 23.10 -44.46
N MET A 13 -16.68 23.22 -44.73
CA MET A 13 -17.68 23.46 -43.69
C MET A 13 -17.88 22.26 -42.77
N THR A 14 -17.85 21.03 -43.30
CA THR A 14 -17.95 19.82 -42.45
C THR A 14 -16.71 19.58 -41.59
N LEU A 15 -15.51 19.95 -42.06
CA LEU A 15 -14.29 19.88 -41.25
C LEU A 15 -14.31 20.86 -40.06
N LEU A 16 -14.92 22.04 -40.23
CA LEU A 16 -14.97 23.07 -39.19
C LEU A 16 -15.99 22.73 -38.07
N VAL A 17 -17.07 22.02 -38.39
CA VAL A 17 -18.09 21.61 -37.39
C VAL A 17 -17.61 20.41 -36.56
N CYS A 18 -16.74 19.56 -37.11
CA CYS A 18 -16.23 18.37 -36.42
C CYS A 18 -15.19 18.70 -35.32
N SER A 19 -14.47 19.82 -35.42
CA SER A 19 -13.46 20.22 -34.43
C SER A 19 -14.03 20.88 -33.17
N LEU A 20 -15.27 21.37 -33.18
CA LEU A 20 -15.91 21.97 -32.00
C LEU A 20 -16.47 20.94 -31.01
N GLN A 21 -16.63 19.67 -31.39
CA GLN A 21 -17.22 18.64 -30.51
C GLN A 21 -16.20 17.98 -29.56
N SER A 22 -14.90 18.06 -29.87
CA SER A 22 -13.84 17.39 -29.09
C SER A 22 -13.47 18.09 -27.79
N THR A 23 -13.75 19.40 -27.67
CA THR A 23 -13.41 20.19 -26.47
C THR A 23 -14.47 20.10 -25.37
N ALA A 24 -15.75 19.90 -25.71
CA ALA A 24 -16.82 19.75 -24.73
C ALA A 24 -16.78 18.39 -23.99
N TYR A 25 -16.55 17.29 -24.71
CA TYR A 25 -16.45 15.94 -24.14
C TYR A 25 -15.24 15.73 -23.23
N SER A 26 -14.16 16.50 -23.40
CA SER A 26 -12.95 16.38 -22.59
C SER A 26 -13.09 17.06 -21.23
N MET A 27 -13.92 18.10 -21.11
CA MET A 27 -14.06 18.88 -19.87
C MET A 27 -15.06 18.25 -18.88
N GLU A 28 -16.11 17.60 -19.39
CA GLU A 28 -17.09 16.88 -18.56
C GLU A 28 -16.50 15.61 -17.91
N ASN A 29 -15.70 14.84 -18.66
CA ASN A 29 -15.00 13.67 -18.13
C ASN A 29 -13.87 14.02 -17.15
N ALA A 30 -13.15 15.13 -17.37
CA ALA A 30 -12.12 15.59 -16.44
C ALA A 30 -12.70 16.03 -15.10
N ASN A 31 -13.84 16.72 -15.11
CA ASN A 31 -14.52 17.16 -13.87
C ASN A 31 -15.13 15.98 -13.10
N ASN A 32 -15.77 15.04 -13.81
CA ASN A 32 -16.32 13.81 -13.21
C ASN A 32 -15.19 12.93 -12.61
N SER A 33 -14.05 12.82 -13.28
CA SER A 33 -12.86 12.11 -12.76
C SER A 33 -12.26 12.78 -11.52
N ALA A 34 -12.15 14.11 -11.49
CA ALA A 34 -11.57 14.82 -10.35
C ALA A 34 -12.47 14.73 -9.09
N GLU A 35 -13.78 14.91 -9.26
CA GLU A 35 -14.74 14.75 -8.15
C GLU A 35 -14.84 13.30 -7.67
N HIS A 36 -14.84 12.34 -8.60
CA HIS A 36 -14.82 10.91 -8.27
C HIS A 36 -13.56 10.51 -7.49
N ASN A 37 -12.36 10.96 -7.92
CA ASN A 37 -11.11 10.71 -7.21
C ASN A 37 -11.07 11.37 -5.83
N LYS A 38 -11.64 12.58 -5.71
CA LYS A 38 -11.78 13.25 -4.42
C LYS A 38 -12.70 12.47 -3.48
N TRP A 39 -13.81 11.95 -4.00
CA TRP A 39 -14.72 11.11 -3.23
C TRP A 39 -14.08 9.80 -2.79
N LEU A 40 -13.35 9.11 -3.68
CA LEU A 40 -12.60 7.89 -3.34
C LEU A 40 -11.59 8.16 -2.23
N LYS A 41 -10.79 9.22 -2.36
CA LYS A 41 -9.83 9.63 -1.34
C LYS A 41 -10.53 9.89 -0.01
N GLN A 42 -11.60 10.69 0.00
CA GLN A 42 -12.34 10.98 1.24
C GLN A 42 -12.96 9.74 1.88
N ARG A 43 -13.50 8.81 1.07
CA ARG A 43 -14.15 7.59 1.56
C ARG A 43 -13.16 6.64 2.20
N PHE A 44 -12.00 6.44 1.58
CA PHE A 44 -11.05 5.41 1.97
C PHE A 44 -9.88 5.93 2.82
N SER A 45 -9.60 7.24 2.82
CA SER A 45 -8.47 7.82 3.60
C SER A 45 -8.60 7.55 5.09
N LYS A 46 -9.77 7.76 5.72
CA LYS A 46 -9.92 7.58 7.16
C LYS A 46 -9.71 6.12 7.59
N GLN A 47 -10.35 5.18 6.88
CA GLN A 47 -10.20 3.76 7.18
C GLN A 47 -8.77 3.28 6.96
N HIS A 48 -8.09 3.80 5.93
CA HIS A 48 -6.70 3.49 5.65
C HIS A 48 -5.75 4.06 6.71
N GLU A 49 -5.93 5.32 7.10
CA GLU A 49 -5.13 6.00 8.13
C GLU A 49 -5.25 5.32 9.50
N GLU A 50 -6.42 4.80 9.85
CA GLU A 50 -6.63 4.06 11.10
C GLU A 50 -6.03 2.65 11.06
N LEU A 51 -5.96 2.02 9.88
CA LEU A 51 -5.52 0.64 9.71
C LEU A 51 -4.00 0.50 9.61
N ILE A 52 -3.30 1.47 8.99
CA ILE A 52 -1.84 1.46 8.85
C ILE A 52 -1.11 1.23 10.19
N PRO A 53 -1.44 1.94 11.28
CA PRO A 53 -0.80 1.70 12.58
C PRO A 53 -1.05 0.28 13.12
N VAL A 54 -2.22 -0.31 12.87
CA VAL A 54 -2.56 -1.66 13.33
C VAL A 54 -1.73 -2.70 12.57
N VAL A 55 -1.66 -2.56 11.25
CA VAL A 55 -0.85 -3.45 10.38
C VAL A 55 0.63 -3.35 10.75
N ALA A 56 1.15 -2.14 10.99
CA ALA A 56 2.53 -1.95 11.42
C ALA A 56 2.85 -2.67 12.73
N VAL A 57 1.98 -2.58 13.74
CA VAL A 57 2.17 -3.27 15.03
C VAL A 57 2.03 -4.79 14.85
N ALA A 58 1.11 -5.24 14.00
CA ALA A 58 0.93 -6.65 13.67
C ALA A 58 2.20 -7.27 13.06
N ASP A 59 2.82 -6.61 12.07
CA ASP A 59 4.06 -7.07 11.46
C ASP A 59 5.23 -7.12 12.45
N MET A 60 5.36 -6.07 13.28
CA MET A 60 6.37 -6.03 14.33
C MET A 60 6.20 -7.19 15.31
N PHE A 61 4.98 -7.40 15.81
CA PHE A 61 4.72 -8.46 16.78
C PHE A 61 4.90 -9.84 16.16
N PHE A 62 4.43 -10.06 14.93
CA PHE A 62 4.58 -11.33 14.22
C PHE A 62 6.05 -11.78 14.19
N SER A 63 6.94 -10.92 13.69
CA SER A 63 8.36 -11.27 13.57
C SER A 63 9.07 -11.30 14.91
N CYS A 64 8.71 -10.40 15.83
CA CYS A 64 9.24 -10.42 17.18
C CYS A 64 8.89 -11.74 17.88
N ASN A 65 7.62 -12.17 17.86
CA ASN A 65 7.18 -13.41 18.50
C ASN A 65 7.82 -14.64 17.83
N LYS A 66 7.96 -14.62 16.50
CA LYS A 66 8.67 -15.69 15.79
C LYS A 66 10.14 -15.83 16.23
N ALA A 67 10.79 -14.71 16.54
CA ALA A 67 12.19 -14.70 16.99
C ALA A 67 12.33 -15.02 18.49
N ARG A 68 11.49 -14.40 19.34
CA ARG A 68 11.64 -14.40 20.80
C ARG A 68 10.69 -15.36 21.52
N LYS A 69 9.66 -15.87 20.83
CA LYS A 69 8.64 -16.80 21.35
C LYS A 69 8.00 -16.30 22.65
N SER A 70 7.68 -15.00 22.69
CA SER A 70 7.09 -14.34 23.86
C SER A 70 5.62 -14.71 24.08
N ASP A 71 4.94 -15.21 23.05
CA ASP A 71 3.58 -15.75 23.10
C ASP A 71 3.58 -17.19 22.56
N PRO A 72 2.88 -18.14 23.22
CA PRO A 72 2.87 -19.54 22.81
C PRO A 72 2.15 -19.79 21.47
N LYS A 73 1.28 -18.89 21.01
CA LYS A 73 0.56 -19.05 19.75
C LYS A 73 1.39 -18.51 18.57
N ASN A 74 1.43 -19.29 17.50
CA ASN A 74 1.89 -18.84 16.19
C ASN A 74 0.70 -18.22 15.47
N TYR A 75 0.68 -16.89 15.34
CA TYR A 75 -0.37 -16.16 14.64
C TYR A 75 -0.02 -15.97 13.17
N GLU A 76 -1.03 -16.00 12.31
CA GLU A 76 -0.95 -15.40 10.99
C GLU A 76 -1.12 -13.87 11.09
N ILE A 77 -0.52 -13.10 10.18
CA ILE A 77 -0.58 -11.62 10.25
C ILE A 77 -2.03 -11.13 10.16
N ALA A 78 -2.87 -11.75 9.33
CA ALA A 78 -4.29 -11.42 9.24
C ALA A 78 -5.05 -11.60 10.58
N GLU A 79 -4.67 -12.57 11.42
CA GLU A 79 -5.25 -12.72 12.77
C GLU A 79 -4.85 -11.59 13.69
N LEU A 80 -3.59 -11.11 13.58
CA LEU A 80 -3.08 -9.99 14.36
C LEU A 80 -3.73 -8.67 13.94
N VAL A 81 -3.96 -8.46 12.64
CA VAL A 81 -4.66 -7.27 12.13
C VAL A 81 -6.11 -7.21 12.60
N ALA A 82 -6.76 -8.36 12.79
CA ALA A 82 -8.12 -8.46 13.33
C ALA A 82 -8.17 -8.42 14.88
N MET A 83 -7.02 -8.42 15.56
CA MET A 83 -6.93 -8.41 17.02
C MET A 83 -7.36 -7.05 17.58
N ASP A 84 -7.84 -7.06 18.83
CA ASP A 84 -8.00 -5.81 19.59
C ASP A 84 -6.68 -5.03 19.63
N ARG A 85 -6.78 -3.72 19.39
CA ARG A 85 -5.61 -2.84 19.22
C ARG A 85 -4.76 -2.75 20.48
N ASP A 86 -5.40 -2.67 21.64
CA ASP A 86 -4.70 -2.51 22.92
C ASP A 86 -4.03 -3.82 23.31
N LEU A 87 -4.71 -4.95 23.10
CA LEU A 87 -4.13 -6.27 23.29
C LEU A 87 -2.91 -6.51 22.38
N LEU A 88 -3.00 -6.12 21.10
CA LEU A 88 -1.89 -6.28 20.16
C LEU A 88 -0.68 -5.42 20.57
N ALA A 89 -0.93 -4.18 21.02
CA ALA A 89 0.12 -3.28 21.51
C ALA A 89 0.79 -3.80 22.80
N GLU A 90 0.01 -4.39 23.72
CA GLU A 90 0.53 -5.03 24.92
C GLU A 90 1.43 -6.22 24.56
N LYS A 91 0.97 -7.09 23.66
CA LYS A 91 1.75 -8.23 23.17
C LYS A 91 3.06 -7.79 22.50
N LEU A 92 3.03 -6.75 21.68
CA LEU A 92 4.25 -6.18 21.10
C LEU A 92 5.19 -5.66 22.18
N THR A 93 4.66 -4.91 23.14
CA THR A 93 5.46 -4.33 24.24
C THR A 93 6.14 -5.43 25.06
N ALA A 94 5.41 -6.49 25.40
CA ALA A 94 5.95 -7.66 26.07
C ALA A 94 7.04 -8.34 25.22
N CYS A 95 6.82 -8.50 23.92
CA CYS A 95 7.80 -9.11 23.02
C CYS A 95 9.09 -8.29 22.87
N LEU A 96 8.96 -6.96 22.78
CA LEU A 96 10.08 -6.04 22.64
C LEU A 96 10.97 -5.97 23.89
N ASN A 97 10.48 -6.44 25.05
CA ASN A 97 11.29 -6.66 26.26
C ASN A 97 12.18 -5.45 26.65
N GLY A 98 11.58 -4.25 26.67
CA GLY A 98 12.26 -2.99 27.00
C GLY A 98 12.70 -2.15 25.80
N ASP A 99 12.74 -2.72 24.59
CA ASP A 99 12.90 -1.93 23.36
C ASP A 99 11.64 -1.08 23.12
N THR A 100 11.82 0.15 22.66
CA THR A 100 10.67 0.98 22.23
C THR A 100 10.20 0.56 20.85
N MET A 101 8.93 0.85 20.51
CA MET A 101 8.38 0.64 19.16
C MET A 101 9.11 1.44 18.07
N GLN A 102 9.91 2.46 18.45
CA GLN A 102 10.69 3.30 17.53
C GLN A 102 12.17 2.87 17.41
N SER A 103 12.56 1.81 18.14
CA SER A 103 13.92 1.26 18.12
C SER A 103 14.29 0.67 16.76
N GLU A 104 15.59 0.51 16.52
CA GLU A 104 16.11 -0.21 15.35
C GLU A 104 15.57 -1.64 15.28
N GLU A 105 15.48 -2.30 16.43
CA GLU A 105 15.06 -3.68 16.55
C GLU A 105 13.57 -3.85 16.21
N ALA A 106 12.71 -2.99 16.76
CA ALA A 106 11.29 -2.97 16.44
C ALA A 106 11.05 -2.69 14.94
N LEU A 107 11.78 -1.73 14.36
CA LEU A 107 11.72 -1.44 12.92
C LEU A 107 12.13 -2.64 12.07
N ASN A 108 13.18 -3.37 12.47
CA ASN A 108 13.63 -4.57 11.77
C ASN A 108 12.58 -5.69 11.84
N PHE A 109 11.94 -5.89 13.00
CA PHE A 109 10.83 -6.84 13.11
C PHE A 109 9.66 -6.45 12.21
N GLY A 110 9.28 -5.17 12.17
CA GLY A 110 8.24 -4.66 11.29
C GLY A 110 8.53 -4.97 9.82
N LEU A 111 9.74 -4.67 9.35
CA LEU A 111 10.16 -5.00 7.98
C LEU A 111 10.09 -6.51 7.69
N LEU A 112 10.58 -7.34 8.62
CA LEU A 112 10.53 -8.79 8.46
C LEU A 112 9.11 -9.32 8.42
N GLY A 113 8.19 -8.74 9.20
CA GLY A 113 6.78 -9.12 9.24
C GLY A 113 6.10 -8.81 7.92
N CYS A 114 6.26 -7.57 7.45
CA CYS A 114 5.66 -7.16 6.19
C CYS A 114 6.17 -7.98 4.99
N PHE A 115 7.49 -8.26 4.90
CA PHE A 115 8.02 -9.12 3.83
C PHE A 115 7.60 -10.59 3.97
N HIS A 116 7.29 -11.06 5.19
CA HIS A 116 6.70 -12.38 5.37
C HIS A 116 5.31 -12.47 4.71
N GLU A 117 4.48 -11.44 4.85
CA GLU A 117 3.18 -11.35 4.18
C GLU A 117 3.33 -11.18 2.66
N GLN A 118 4.17 -10.25 2.21
CA GLN A 118 4.38 -9.97 0.77
C GLN A 118 4.81 -11.22 -0.01
N LEU A 119 5.58 -12.11 0.62
CA LEU A 119 6.08 -13.34 0.02
C LEU A 119 5.19 -14.57 0.31
N ALA A 120 4.01 -14.38 0.94
CA ALA A 120 3.13 -15.48 1.33
C ALA A 120 2.56 -16.27 0.15
N HIS A 121 2.49 -15.65 -1.04
CA HIS A 121 2.04 -16.31 -2.27
C HIS A 121 3.08 -17.28 -2.86
N LEU A 122 4.34 -17.21 -2.43
CA LEU A 122 5.42 -18.03 -2.96
C LEU A 122 5.53 -19.39 -2.24
N PRO A 123 6.06 -20.43 -2.91
CA PRO A 123 6.42 -21.70 -2.27
C PRO A 123 7.41 -21.52 -1.11
N LEU A 124 7.39 -22.45 -0.16
CA LEU A 124 8.17 -22.34 1.08
C LEU A 124 9.68 -22.15 0.84
N GLU A 125 10.27 -22.94 -0.06
CA GLU A 125 11.71 -22.86 -0.35
C GLU A 125 12.10 -21.49 -0.94
N GLU A 126 11.31 -20.99 -1.89
CA GLU A 126 11.53 -19.68 -2.50
C GLU A 126 11.35 -18.55 -1.49
N ARG A 127 10.32 -18.64 -0.64
CA ARG A 127 10.08 -17.70 0.46
C ARG A 127 11.27 -17.64 1.40
N GLN A 128 11.82 -18.79 1.79
CA GLN A 128 13.00 -18.86 2.65
C GLN A 128 14.24 -18.24 1.99
N GLN A 129 14.47 -18.50 0.70
CA GLN A 129 15.57 -17.90 -0.04
C GLN A 129 15.44 -16.37 -0.12
N LYS A 130 14.26 -15.86 -0.50
CA LYS A 130 14.00 -14.42 -0.58
C LYS A 130 14.07 -13.74 0.80
N MET A 131 13.60 -14.39 1.87
CA MET A 131 13.74 -13.84 3.22
C MET A 131 15.21 -13.73 3.68
N LYS A 132 16.13 -14.54 3.14
CA LYS A 132 17.57 -14.33 3.39
C LYS A 132 18.06 -13.03 2.76
N LEU A 133 17.65 -12.74 1.52
CA LEU A 133 17.98 -11.50 0.82
C LEU A 133 17.39 -10.27 1.54
N VAL A 134 16.14 -10.38 2.01
CA VAL A 134 15.51 -9.32 2.82
C VAL A 134 16.33 -9.03 4.06
N LYS A 135 16.75 -10.05 4.83
CA LYS A 135 17.59 -9.86 6.02
C LYS A 135 18.91 -9.16 5.70
N GLN A 136 19.56 -9.55 4.61
CA GLN A 136 20.79 -8.91 4.14
C GLN A 136 20.55 -7.44 3.79
N ALA A 137 19.50 -7.14 3.02
CA ALA A 137 19.15 -5.77 2.66
C ALA A 137 18.89 -4.91 3.91
N ILE A 138 18.06 -5.37 4.85
CA ILE A 138 17.77 -4.68 6.12
C ILE A 138 19.07 -4.34 6.86
N SER A 139 20.03 -5.28 6.94
CA SER A 139 21.30 -5.04 7.63
C SER A 139 22.20 -4.01 6.95
N SER A 140 22.04 -3.80 5.64
CA SER A 140 22.84 -2.86 4.85
C SER A 140 22.24 -1.46 4.73
N LEU A 141 20.92 -1.33 4.95
CA LEU A 141 20.19 -0.08 4.82
C LEU A 141 20.35 0.80 6.06
N SER A 142 20.46 2.10 5.82
CA SER A 142 20.36 3.10 6.87
C SER A 142 19.00 3.01 7.57
N ARG A 143 18.92 3.55 8.78
CA ARG A 143 17.68 3.62 9.53
C ARG A 143 16.56 4.32 8.74
N ASP A 144 16.87 5.42 8.06
CA ASP A 144 15.86 6.21 7.34
C ASP A 144 15.34 5.46 6.11
N GLU A 145 16.20 4.72 5.41
CA GLU A 145 15.79 3.83 4.32
C GLU A 145 14.93 2.67 4.82
N ARG A 146 15.26 2.10 5.98
CA ARG A 146 14.44 1.08 6.63
C ARG A 146 13.07 1.62 7.03
N LYS A 147 13.00 2.82 7.60
CA LYS A 147 11.73 3.49 7.91
C LYS A 147 10.90 3.73 6.66
N ARG A 148 11.51 4.27 5.61
CA ARG A 148 10.81 4.53 4.34
C ARG A 148 10.27 3.24 3.74
N SER A 149 11.09 2.20 3.69
CA SER A 149 10.70 0.87 3.22
C SER A 149 9.55 0.29 4.04
N PHE A 150 9.63 0.41 5.38
CA PHE A 150 8.60 -0.11 6.26
C PHE A 150 7.28 0.64 6.06
N THR A 151 7.30 1.98 6.07
CA THR A 151 6.12 2.81 5.80
C THR A 151 5.47 2.44 4.47
N GLN A 152 6.25 2.27 3.40
CA GLN A 152 5.72 1.88 2.10
C GLN A 152 5.07 0.50 2.17
N CYS A 153 5.77 -0.48 2.75
CA CYS A 153 5.29 -1.86 2.85
C CYS A 153 3.96 -1.97 3.61
N VAL A 154 3.86 -1.34 4.79
CA VAL A 154 2.62 -1.38 5.59
C VAL A 154 1.49 -0.58 4.96
N THR A 155 1.80 0.47 4.19
CA THR A 155 0.80 1.22 3.43
C THR A 155 0.20 0.31 2.35
N GLU A 156 1.04 -0.35 1.55
CA GLU A 156 0.60 -1.30 0.52
C GLU A 156 -0.18 -2.47 1.13
N GLN A 157 0.33 -3.05 2.22
CA GLN A 157 -0.32 -4.15 2.92
C GLN A 157 -1.67 -3.74 3.51
N SER A 158 -1.79 -2.53 4.06
CA SER A 158 -3.05 -2.02 4.60
C SER A 158 -4.14 -1.93 3.54
N ILE A 159 -3.80 -1.66 2.27
CA ILE A 159 -4.77 -1.66 1.16
C ILE A 159 -5.41 -3.04 1.02
N HIS A 160 -4.66 -4.13 1.22
CA HIS A 160 -5.19 -5.49 1.13
C HIS A 160 -6.18 -5.84 2.24
N TYR A 161 -6.12 -5.16 3.38
CA TYR A 161 -7.03 -5.39 4.51
C TYR A 161 -8.23 -4.43 4.54
N LEU A 162 -8.28 -3.42 3.66
CA LEU A 162 -9.46 -2.60 3.46
C LEU A 162 -10.57 -3.43 2.82
N LYS A 163 -11.75 -3.47 3.47
CA LYS A 163 -12.99 -4.07 2.97
C LYS A 163 -14.05 -3.01 2.71
#